data_AF-A0A7T5EWT9-F1
#
_entry.id   AF-A0A7T5EWT9-F1
#
_cell.length_a   1.000
_cell.length_b   1.000
_cell.length_c   1.000
_cell.angle_alpha   90.00
_cell.angle_beta   90.00
_cell.angle_gamma   90.00
#
_symmetry.space_group_name_H-M   'P 1'
#
loop_
_entity.id
_entity.type
_entity.pdbx_description
1 polymer ?
#
loop_
_entity_poly.entity_id
_entity_poly.type
_entity_poly.pdbx_seq_one_letter_code
_entity_poly.pdbx_strand_id
1 'polypeptide(L)'
;MSKRTSKTPSTGGLHGRKDRQKTRNRRLRRIRNTVFGIFAALLLLVGTGYGVGFLTPWGNRTRIVLAETIVSTRHYYLAKYITTNKEYHTLRAQLSKTVKDSSVPVTGQISASSPSPKITPSTPAQAGSVQPSNGTTGLSRTPVKKVKNVEIKRISGKGYNGFVMLVHNPKTIRLVHAQILNGKGEYITHMAKRIGAVAGVNASGFLDPKGNGWGAKAYGLEYVGGQVLHGLNNGYGMVTVGFTKAGKMLLGKYNSQQLQHLGIQDAMQFMPELVVDGKPMITHGDGGWGYGPRTAVGQTKDGTVIFVVINGRFHGGSGMGASQRQVMNIMLQYGAVNACAMDGGSSSVLYSKGKILNSPSTIDPNGQRHLPDAWLVFPSASAAQSYHVNSSSN
;
A
#
# COMPACT_ATOMS: atom_id res chain seq x y z
N MET A 1 -57.57 61.89 70.02
CA MET A 1 -57.19 62.78 68.90
C MET A 1 -56.10 62.14 68.06
N SER A 2 -56.26 62.24 66.74
CA SER A 2 -55.24 62.24 65.67
C SER A 2 -54.49 60.96 65.24
N LYS A 3 -55.01 60.40 64.13
CA LYS A 3 -54.34 60.07 62.85
C LYS A 3 -53.20 59.02 62.79
N ARG A 4 -53.60 57.82 62.32
CA ARG A 4 -52.79 56.99 61.40
C ARG A 4 -52.42 57.81 60.15
N THR A 5 -51.15 57.80 59.75
CA THR A 5 -50.74 58.15 58.38
C THR A 5 -49.95 57.00 57.76
N SER A 6 -50.43 56.59 56.59
CA SER A 6 -49.86 55.60 55.69
C SER A 6 -48.61 56.14 55.01
N LYS A 7 -47.53 55.35 54.99
CA LYS A 7 -46.43 55.55 54.03
C LYS A 7 -46.70 54.70 52.79
N THR A 8 -46.79 55.39 51.66
CA THR A 8 -46.92 54.86 50.30
C THR A 8 -45.70 54.01 49.89
N PRO A 9 -45.87 52.98 49.03
CA PRO A 9 -44.75 52.24 48.48
C PRO A 9 -44.04 53.07 47.41
N SER A 10 -42.70 53.16 47.51
CA SER A 10 -41.86 53.84 46.52
C SER A 10 -41.88 53.12 45.17
N THR A 11 -42.08 53.87 44.10
CA THR A 11 -42.09 53.48 42.68
C THR A 11 -40.70 53.15 42.11
N GLY A 12 -39.89 52.34 42.82
CA GLY A 12 -38.50 52.04 42.47
C GLY A 12 -38.26 50.82 41.56
N GLY A 13 -39.30 50.11 41.10
CA GLY A 13 -39.15 48.81 40.42
C GLY A 13 -39.05 48.83 38.89
N LEU A 14 -39.51 49.90 38.22
CA LEU A 14 -39.66 49.93 36.75
C LEU A 14 -38.43 50.46 36.00
N HIS A 15 -37.64 51.37 36.61
CA HIS A 15 -36.46 51.95 35.97
C HIS A 15 -35.25 50.97 35.95
N GLY A 16 -34.96 50.27 37.05
CA GLY A 16 -33.86 49.30 37.10
C GLY A 16 -34.04 48.06 36.21
N ARG A 17 -35.30 47.66 35.95
CA ARG A 17 -35.63 46.57 35.01
C ARG A 17 -35.39 46.98 33.56
N LYS A 18 -35.77 48.21 33.17
CA LYS A 18 -35.55 48.76 31.82
C LYS A 18 -34.06 48.94 31.53
N ASP A 19 -33.25 49.38 32.49
CA ASP A 19 -31.80 49.55 32.28
C ASP A 19 -31.03 48.22 32.24
N ARG A 20 -31.41 47.23 33.06
CA ARG A 20 -30.90 45.85 32.94
C ARG A 20 -31.28 45.20 31.60
N GLN A 21 -32.49 45.48 31.10
CA GLN A 21 -32.95 44.99 29.79
C GLN A 21 -32.21 45.68 28.63
N LYS A 22 -31.95 46.99 28.72
CA LYS A 22 -31.12 47.74 27.76
C LYS A 22 -29.67 47.25 27.73
N THR A 23 -29.05 47.01 28.87
CA THR A 23 -27.67 46.47 28.93
C THR A 23 -27.60 45.04 28.41
N ARG A 24 -28.59 44.19 28.72
CA ARG A 24 -28.70 42.83 28.13
C ARG A 24 -28.85 42.88 26.61
N ASN A 25 -29.71 43.76 26.09
CA ASN A 25 -29.91 43.91 24.64
C ASN A 25 -28.66 44.47 23.93
N ARG A 26 -27.91 45.37 24.56
CA ARG A 26 -26.60 45.86 24.05
C ARG A 26 -25.56 44.74 24.02
N ARG A 27 -25.50 43.90 25.06
CA ARG A 27 -24.59 42.73 25.11
C ARG A 27 -24.94 41.69 24.05
N LEU A 28 -26.23 41.37 23.88
CA LEU A 28 -26.71 40.47 22.83
C LEU A 28 -26.42 41.00 21.42
N ARG A 29 -26.58 42.32 21.19
CA ARG A 29 -26.24 42.95 19.90
C ARG A 29 -24.73 42.87 19.60
N ARG A 30 -23.86 43.05 20.62
CA ARG A 30 -22.41 42.85 20.46
C ARG A 30 -22.08 41.40 20.12
N ILE A 31 -22.61 40.43 20.86
CA ILE A 31 -22.40 39.00 20.59
C ILE A 31 -22.85 38.64 19.17
N ARG A 32 -24.05 39.08 18.76
CA ARG A 32 -24.57 38.85 17.40
C ARG A 32 -23.65 39.45 16.34
N ASN A 33 -23.19 40.69 16.51
CA ASN A 33 -22.29 41.34 15.57
C ASN A 33 -20.91 40.64 15.51
N THR A 34 -20.41 40.15 16.65
CA THR A 34 -19.17 39.36 16.69
C THR A 34 -19.32 38.02 15.98
N VAL A 35 -20.40 37.28 16.24
CA VAL A 35 -20.70 36.02 15.55
C VAL A 35 -20.86 36.24 14.04
N PHE A 36 -21.59 37.30 13.64
CA PHE A 36 -21.74 37.68 12.24
C PHE A 36 -20.38 38.06 11.60
N GLY A 37 -19.54 38.82 12.31
CA GLY A 37 -18.20 39.17 11.85
C GLY A 37 -17.30 37.95 11.65
N ILE A 38 -17.31 36.99 12.58
CA ILE A 38 -16.59 35.72 12.45
C ILE A 38 -17.09 34.93 11.25
N PHE A 39 -18.41 34.83 11.07
CA PHE A 39 -19.01 34.14 9.94
C PHE A 39 -18.64 34.79 8.60
N ALA A 40 -18.70 36.12 8.51
CA ALA A 40 -18.30 36.86 7.32
C ALA A 40 -16.80 36.69 7.00
N ALA A 41 -15.94 36.70 8.02
CA ALA A 41 -14.50 36.44 7.85
C ALA A 41 -14.22 35.01 7.36
N LEU A 42 -14.94 34.01 7.87
CA LEU A 42 -14.86 32.63 7.38
C LEU A 42 -15.31 32.51 5.92
N LEU A 43 -16.42 33.15 5.54
CA LEU A 43 -16.87 33.17 4.15
C LEU A 43 -15.84 33.83 3.23
N LEU A 44 -15.22 34.92 3.67
CA LEU A 44 -14.18 35.61 2.90
C LEU A 44 -12.92 34.76 2.77
N LEU A 45 -12.51 34.06 3.83
CA LEU A 45 -11.40 33.09 3.80
C LEU A 45 -11.69 31.93 2.84
N VAL A 46 -12.89 31.35 2.89
CA VAL A 46 -13.31 30.26 2.00
C VAL A 46 -13.36 30.77 0.56
N GLY A 47 -13.96 31.94 0.31
CA GLY A 47 -14.04 32.56 -1.02
C GLY A 47 -12.66 32.89 -1.59
N THR A 48 -11.77 33.45 -0.78
CA THR A 48 -10.38 33.75 -1.17
C THR A 48 -9.60 32.46 -1.42
N GLY A 49 -9.73 31.46 -0.57
CA GLY A 49 -9.09 30.15 -0.75
C GLY A 49 -9.59 29.44 -2.00
N TYR A 50 -10.88 29.52 -2.30
CA TYR A 50 -11.48 29.01 -3.53
C TYR A 50 -10.94 29.77 -4.75
N GLY A 51 -10.92 31.11 -4.69
CA GLY A 51 -10.34 31.96 -5.74
C GLY A 51 -8.88 31.63 -6.01
N VAL A 52 -8.02 31.58 -4.98
CA VAL A 52 -6.61 31.21 -5.12
C VAL A 52 -6.46 29.79 -5.69
N GLY A 53 -7.28 28.85 -5.20
CA GLY A 53 -7.27 27.44 -5.64
C GLY A 53 -7.59 27.26 -7.13
N PHE A 54 -8.54 28.00 -7.68
CA PHE A 54 -8.98 27.84 -9.07
C PHE A 54 -8.37 28.84 -10.05
N LEU A 55 -7.96 30.02 -9.59
CA LEU A 55 -7.51 31.11 -10.46
C LEU A 55 -5.98 31.24 -10.55
N THR A 56 -5.23 30.54 -9.68
CA THR A 56 -3.76 30.58 -9.72
C THR A 56 -3.15 29.23 -10.13
N PRO A 57 -2.01 29.21 -10.85
CA PRO A 57 -1.33 27.95 -11.21
C PRO A 57 -0.92 27.12 -9.99
N TRP A 58 -0.43 27.78 -8.93
CA TRP A 58 -0.02 27.12 -7.69
C TRP A 58 -1.21 26.53 -6.94
N GLY A 59 -2.30 27.28 -6.80
CA GLY A 59 -3.54 26.81 -6.18
C GLY A 59 -4.13 25.64 -6.95
N ASN A 60 -4.14 25.72 -8.29
CA ASN A 60 -4.62 24.68 -9.16
C ASN A 60 -3.83 23.38 -8.98
N ARG A 61 -2.50 23.46 -8.97
CA ARG A 61 -1.63 22.29 -8.72
C ARG A 61 -1.90 21.68 -7.35
N THR A 62 -2.01 22.52 -6.32
CA THR A 62 -2.20 22.07 -4.93
C THR A 62 -3.54 21.38 -4.73
N ARG A 63 -4.64 21.94 -5.26
CA ARG A 63 -5.95 21.32 -5.16
C ARG A 63 -6.04 20.00 -5.94
N ILE A 64 -5.38 19.89 -7.09
CA ILE A 64 -5.38 18.65 -7.88
C ILE A 64 -4.62 17.54 -7.16
N VAL A 65 -3.44 17.82 -6.61
CA VAL A 65 -2.69 16.84 -5.79
C VAL A 65 -3.50 16.40 -4.56
N LEU A 66 -4.19 17.34 -3.91
CA LEU A 66 -5.08 17.02 -2.80
C LEU A 66 -6.27 16.16 -3.27
N ALA A 67 -6.83 16.45 -4.45
CA ALA A 67 -7.91 15.68 -5.03
C ALA A 67 -7.48 14.25 -5.38
N GLU A 68 -6.32 14.07 -6.02
CA GLU A 68 -5.72 12.74 -6.26
C GLU A 68 -5.57 11.95 -4.97
N THR A 69 -5.03 12.62 -3.94
CA THR A 69 -4.86 12.06 -2.60
C THR A 69 -6.19 11.63 -1.97
N ILE A 70 -7.31 12.33 -2.24
CA ILE A 70 -8.64 12.02 -1.72
C ILE A 70 -9.30 10.91 -2.54
N VAL A 71 -9.22 10.96 -3.88
CA VAL A 71 -9.83 9.96 -4.76
C VAL A 71 -9.24 8.57 -4.52
N SER A 72 -7.97 8.48 -4.11
CA SER A 72 -7.34 7.21 -3.71
C SER A 72 -7.77 6.68 -2.33
N THR A 73 -8.82 7.22 -1.71
CA THR A 73 -9.31 6.79 -0.38
C THR A 73 -10.75 6.28 -0.43
N ARG A 74 -11.22 5.67 0.68
CA ARG A 74 -12.64 5.29 0.83
C ARG A 74 -13.61 6.47 0.73
N HIS A 75 -13.14 7.70 0.96
CA HIS A 75 -13.95 8.92 0.86
C HIS A 75 -13.72 9.67 -0.46
N TYR A 76 -13.48 8.92 -1.55
CA TYR A 76 -13.15 9.48 -2.86
C TYR A 76 -14.16 10.54 -3.36
N TYR A 77 -15.42 10.44 -2.96
CA TYR A 77 -16.49 11.37 -3.34
C TYR A 77 -16.22 12.81 -2.87
N LEU A 78 -15.42 12.99 -1.81
CA LEU A 78 -15.07 14.32 -1.29
C LEU A 78 -14.22 15.14 -2.27
N ALA A 79 -13.54 14.48 -3.23
CA ALA A 79 -12.75 15.20 -4.23
C ALA A 79 -13.61 16.11 -5.13
N LYS A 80 -14.91 15.81 -5.27
CA LYS A 80 -15.87 16.64 -6.04
C LYS A 80 -15.96 18.07 -5.54
N TYR A 81 -15.68 18.32 -4.26
CA TYR A 81 -15.78 19.66 -3.67
C TYR A 81 -14.56 20.55 -3.95
N ILE A 82 -13.45 19.97 -4.43
CA ILE A 82 -12.21 20.69 -4.73
C ILE A 82 -11.76 20.54 -6.19
N THR A 83 -12.63 19.96 -7.02
CA THR A 83 -12.41 19.74 -8.46
C THR A 83 -13.62 20.18 -9.27
N THR A 84 -13.40 20.53 -10.53
CA THR A 84 -14.48 20.61 -11.51
C THR A 84 -15.00 19.21 -11.84
N ASN A 85 -16.21 19.09 -12.39
CA ASN A 85 -16.75 17.79 -12.83
C ASN A 85 -15.80 17.08 -13.81
N LYS A 86 -15.27 17.81 -14.80
CA LYS A 86 -14.32 17.26 -15.78
C LYS A 86 -13.06 16.72 -15.10
N GLU A 87 -12.49 17.46 -14.16
CA GLU A 87 -11.31 17.03 -13.41
C GLU A 87 -11.60 15.81 -12.53
N TYR A 88 -12.70 15.81 -11.78
CA TYR A 88 -13.09 14.66 -10.97
C TYR A 88 -13.20 13.38 -11.80
N HIS A 89 -13.90 13.44 -12.94
CA HIS A 89 -14.04 12.30 -13.83
C HIS A 89 -12.72 11.90 -14.50
N THR A 90 -11.85 12.87 -14.82
CA THR A 90 -10.51 12.61 -15.36
C THR A 90 -9.62 11.92 -14.33
N LEU A 91 -9.58 12.41 -13.09
CA LEU A 91 -8.82 11.81 -11.99
C LEU A 91 -9.28 10.38 -11.70
N ARG A 92 -10.61 10.16 -11.68
CA ARG A 92 -11.21 8.82 -11.55
C ARG A 92 -10.78 7.91 -12.71
N ALA A 93 -10.73 8.42 -13.93
CA ALA A 93 -10.29 7.68 -15.10
C ALA A 93 -8.76 7.47 -15.14
N GLN A 94 -7.95 8.36 -14.54
CA GLN A 94 -6.48 8.27 -14.49
C GLN A 94 -6.00 7.28 -13.43
N LEU A 95 -6.64 7.21 -12.26
CA LEU A 95 -6.44 6.09 -11.35
C LEU A 95 -6.74 4.75 -12.01
N SER A 96 -7.53 4.80 -13.08
CA SER A 96 -8.02 3.67 -13.84
C SER A 96 -7.33 3.54 -15.21
N LYS A 97 -6.32 4.36 -15.53
CA LYS A 97 -5.60 4.29 -16.82
C LYS A 97 -4.10 4.37 -16.52
N THR A 98 -3.37 3.35 -16.96
CA THR A 98 -1.92 3.24 -16.85
C THR A 98 -1.19 4.50 -17.32
N VAL A 99 -0.04 4.76 -16.71
CA VAL A 99 1.06 5.49 -17.33
C VAL A 99 1.33 4.89 -18.71
N LYS A 100 1.05 5.65 -19.77
CA LYS A 100 1.40 5.25 -21.13
C LYS A 100 2.92 5.21 -21.22
N ASP A 101 3.48 4.01 -21.25
CA ASP A 101 4.44 3.51 -22.25
C ASP A 101 5.16 2.28 -21.68
N SER A 102 4.56 1.09 -21.80
CA SER A 102 5.18 -0.18 -21.44
C SER A 102 5.23 -1.08 -22.68
N SER A 103 6.11 -0.75 -23.64
CA SER A 103 6.54 -1.71 -24.65
C SER A 103 7.51 -2.70 -24.01
N VAL A 104 7.00 -3.59 -23.15
CA VAL A 104 7.74 -4.78 -22.75
C VAL A 104 7.66 -5.75 -23.93
N PRO A 105 8.79 -6.14 -24.54
CA PRO A 105 8.79 -7.23 -25.50
C PRO A 105 8.30 -8.48 -24.77
N VAL A 106 7.35 -9.18 -25.37
CA VAL A 106 7.06 -10.57 -25.01
C VAL A 106 8.38 -11.33 -25.16
N THR A 107 9.09 -11.56 -24.05
CA THR A 107 10.23 -12.48 -24.07
C THR A 107 9.70 -13.87 -24.42
N GLY A 108 9.93 -14.26 -25.67
CA GLY A 108 9.82 -15.63 -26.17
C GLY A 108 8.48 -16.00 -26.78
N GLN A 109 8.25 -15.63 -28.04
CA GLN A 109 7.63 -16.59 -28.95
C GLN A 109 8.58 -17.78 -29.04
N ILE A 110 8.24 -18.88 -28.36
CA ILE A 110 8.79 -20.19 -28.72
C ILE A 110 8.08 -20.57 -30.01
N SER A 111 8.65 -20.15 -31.14
CA SER A 111 8.32 -20.73 -32.43
C SER A 111 8.79 -22.18 -32.42
N ALA A 112 7.81 -23.08 -32.46
CA ALA A 112 8.03 -24.49 -32.72
C ALA A 112 8.48 -24.65 -34.18
N SER A 113 9.77 -24.84 -34.42
CA SER A 113 10.27 -25.42 -35.69
C SER A 113 11.69 -25.98 -35.54
N SER A 114 11.74 -27.33 -35.40
CA SER A 114 12.77 -28.25 -35.92
C SER A 114 14.11 -28.42 -35.14
N PRO A 115 14.82 -29.56 -35.33
CA PRO A 115 14.44 -30.92 -34.95
C PRO A 115 15.45 -31.55 -33.96
N SER A 116 15.01 -32.59 -33.23
CA SER A 116 15.80 -33.36 -32.26
C SER A 116 17.07 -34.00 -32.84
N PRO A 117 18.20 -34.01 -32.13
CA PRO A 117 19.26 -34.98 -32.35
C PRO A 117 18.98 -36.25 -31.54
N LYS A 118 18.74 -37.36 -32.25
CA LYS A 118 18.94 -38.73 -31.74
C LYS A 118 20.42 -38.93 -31.41
N ILE A 119 20.75 -39.37 -30.20
CA ILE A 119 21.94 -40.23 -29.97
C ILE A 119 21.58 -41.34 -28.97
N THR A 120 21.92 -42.54 -29.41
CA THR A 120 21.71 -43.91 -28.90
C THR A 120 22.58 -44.21 -27.66
N PRO A 121 22.24 -45.21 -26.82
CA PRO A 121 22.91 -45.46 -25.54
C PRO A 121 24.13 -46.39 -25.66
N SER A 122 25.14 -46.18 -24.82
CA SER A 122 26.26 -47.11 -24.63
C SER A 122 26.39 -47.58 -23.18
N THR A 123 26.44 -48.90 -23.05
CA THR A 123 26.57 -49.85 -21.92
C THR A 123 27.83 -49.66 -21.04
N PRO A 124 27.88 -50.18 -19.79
CA PRO A 124 28.83 -49.76 -18.74
C PRO A 124 30.10 -50.62 -18.65
N ALA A 125 31.16 -50.09 -18.03
CA ALA A 125 32.39 -50.82 -17.69
C ALA A 125 32.83 -50.57 -16.23
N GLN A 126 33.44 -51.61 -15.67
CA GLN A 126 33.67 -51.92 -14.25
C GLN A 126 34.82 -51.14 -13.55
N ALA A 127 34.66 -51.09 -12.23
CA ALA A 127 35.61 -51.29 -11.12
C ALA A 127 37.12 -50.97 -11.27
N GLY A 128 37.60 -50.16 -10.32
CA GLY A 128 39.00 -50.10 -9.88
C GLY A 128 39.07 -49.58 -8.44
N SER A 129 39.55 -50.44 -7.53
CA SER A 129 39.66 -50.26 -6.08
C SER A 129 40.97 -49.58 -5.65
N VAL A 130 40.94 -48.65 -4.68
CA VAL A 130 42.04 -48.41 -3.70
C VAL A 130 41.45 -47.88 -2.38
N GLN A 131 41.93 -48.44 -1.26
CA GLN A 131 41.55 -48.21 0.15
C GLN A 131 42.34 -47.05 0.83
N PRO A 132 42.07 -46.68 2.11
CA PRO A 132 42.13 -45.31 2.63
C PRO A 132 43.40 -44.96 3.43
N SER A 133 43.63 -43.65 3.65
CA SER A 133 44.59 -43.14 4.64
C SER A 133 43.95 -42.11 5.58
N ASN A 134 44.01 -42.40 6.88
CA ASN A 134 43.67 -41.53 8.00
C ASN A 134 44.61 -40.32 8.10
N GLY A 135 44.09 -39.15 8.52
CA GLY A 135 44.90 -37.99 8.88
C GLY A 135 44.07 -36.78 9.29
N THR A 136 43.97 -36.56 10.61
CA THR A 136 43.23 -35.49 11.29
C THR A 136 43.96 -34.14 11.23
N THR A 137 43.18 -33.06 11.44
CA THR A 137 43.52 -31.69 11.91
C THR A 137 43.57 -30.55 10.90
N GLY A 138 42.80 -29.49 11.19
CA GLY A 138 42.90 -28.18 10.52
C GLY A 138 41.57 -27.49 10.18
N LEU A 139 40.65 -27.32 11.15
CA LEU A 139 39.49 -26.44 10.98
C LEU A 139 39.95 -24.97 10.91
N SER A 140 40.20 -24.45 9.70
CA SER A 140 40.17 -23.01 9.45
C SER A 140 38.77 -22.65 8.96
N ARG A 141 37.84 -22.46 9.91
CA ARG A 141 36.54 -21.85 9.61
C ARG A 141 36.75 -20.34 9.57
N THR A 142 37.02 -19.81 8.39
CA THR A 142 36.73 -18.41 8.08
C THR A 142 35.32 -18.11 8.58
N PRO A 143 35.09 -17.05 9.37
CA PRO A 143 33.74 -16.75 9.85
C PRO A 143 32.89 -16.37 8.62
N VAL A 144 32.13 -17.33 8.12
CA VAL A 144 31.05 -17.08 7.18
C VAL A 144 30.12 -16.11 7.89
N LYS A 145 30.17 -14.83 7.51
CA LYS A 145 29.20 -13.84 7.94
C LYS A 145 27.84 -14.47 7.73
N LYS A 146 27.11 -14.71 8.82
CA LYS A 146 25.74 -15.21 8.80
C LYS A 146 24.91 -14.14 8.11
N VAL A 147 24.79 -14.20 6.78
CA VAL A 147 24.01 -13.24 6.02
C VAL A 147 22.58 -13.39 6.52
N LYS A 148 22.08 -12.37 7.23
CA LYS A 148 20.69 -12.33 7.63
C LYS A 148 19.87 -12.31 6.35
N ASN A 149 19.04 -13.33 6.12
CA ASN A 149 18.18 -13.42 4.95
C ASN A 149 17.29 -12.17 4.76
N VAL A 150 16.87 -11.57 5.88
CA VAL A 150 16.03 -10.37 5.91
C VAL A 150 16.77 -9.22 6.58
N GLU A 151 16.88 -8.10 5.87
CA GLU A 151 17.36 -6.82 6.37
C GLU A 151 16.21 -5.80 6.32
N ILE A 152 16.00 -5.02 7.40
CA ILE A 152 14.98 -3.97 7.44
C ILE A 152 15.65 -2.65 7.79
N LYS A 153 15.55 -1.68 6.89
CA LYS A 153 16.10 -0.32 7.04
C LYS A 153 14.98 0.69 7.22
N ARG A 154 15.16 1.64 8.13
CA ARG A 154 14.31 2.83 8.21
C ARG A 154 14.71 3.79 7.10
N ILE A 155 13.73 4.42 6.48
CA ILE A 155 13.94 5.46 5.46
C ILE A 155 13.06 6.67 5.76
N SER A 156 13.50 7.84 5.27
CA SER A 156 12.74 9.08 5.34
C SER A 156 13.05 9.96 4.15
N GLY A 157 12.12 10.86 3.85
CA GLY A 157 12.26 11.86 2.80
C GLY A 157 11.25 12.99 2.99
N LYS A 158 11.13 13.85 1.98
CA LYS A 158 10.21 14.99 2.04
C LYS A 158 8.75 14.51 2.19
N GLY A 159 8.20 14.68 3.39
CA GLY A 159 6.81 14.39 3.71
C GLY A 159 6.50 12.92 4.01
N TYR A 160 7.51 12.06 4.19
CA TYR A 160 7.27 10.65 4.53
C TYR A 160 8.41 10.04 5.36
N ASN A 161 8.09 8.98 6.09
CA ASN A 161 9.06 7.99 6.54
C ASN A 161 8.49 6.59 6.34
N GLY A 162 9.32 5.58 6.56
CA GLY A 162 8.92 4.21 6.36
C GLY A 162 10.08 3.26 6.47
N PHE A 163 9.97 2.16 5.73
CA PHE A 163 10.91 1.06 5.79
C PHE A 163 11.18 0.49 4.40
N VAL A 164 12.39 0.00 4.22
CA VAL A 164 12.73 -0.94 3.15
C VAL A 164 13.09 -2.28 3.79
N MET A 165 12.42 -3.34 3.37
CA MET A 165 12.77 -4.71 3.70
C MET A 165 13.43 -5.36 2.49
N LEU A 166 14.67 -5.83 2.68
CA LEU A 166 15.44 -6.58 1.70
C LEU A 166 15.40 -8.06 2.09
N VAL A 167 15.03 -8.91 1.14
CA VAL A 167 15.04 -10.36 1.29
C VAL A 167 16.03 -10.94 0.29
N HIS A 168 17.19 -11.36 0.77
CA HIS A 168 18.31 -11.78 -0.08
C HIS A 168 18.10 -13.17 -0.69
N ASN A 169 17.34 -14.04 -0.04
CA ASN A 169 16.91 -15.31 -0.62
C ASN A 169 15.42 -15.24 -1.03
N PRO A 170 15.11 -14.93 -2.30
CA PRO A 170 13.73 -14.82 -2.78
C PRO A 170 12.93 -16.12 -2.64
N LYS A 171 13.59 -17.29 -2.57
CA LYS A 171 12.93 -18.60 -2.42
C LYS A 171 12.27 -18.79 -1.05
N THR A 172 12.48 -17.86 -0.12
CA THR A 172 11.80 -17.84 1.18
C THR A 172 10.48 -17.08 1.16
N ILE A 173 10.14 -16.42 0.05
CA ILE A 173 8.92 -15.63 -0.08
C ILE A 173 7.82 -16.50 -0.69
N ARG A 174 6.62 -16.43 -0.12
CA ARG A 174 5.39 -16.92 -0.77
C ARG A 174 4.31 -15.85 -0.68
N LEU A 175 3.39 -15.86 -1.65
CA LEU A 175 2.10 -15.20 -1.48
C LEU A 175 1.25 -16.13 -0.60
N VAL A 176 0.67 -15.58 0.46
CA VAL A 176 -0.13 -16.36 1.40
C VAL A 176 -1.56 -15.87 1.36
N HIS A 177 -2.47 -16.78 1.01
CA HIS A 177 -3.91 -16.54 1.03
C HIS A 177 -4.42 -16.40 2.46
N ALA A 178 -5.32 -15.44 2.68
CA ALA A 178 -6.01 -15.25 3.93
C ALA A 178 -7.03 -16.36 4.20
N GLN A 179 -7.17 -16.77 5.47
CA GLN A 179 -8.35 -17.54 5.87
C GLN A 179 -9.55 -16.60 6.00
N ILE A 180 -10.55 -16.82 5.15
CA ILE A 180 -11.75 -15.98 5.12
C ILE A 180 -12.71 -16.43 6.22
N LEU A 181 -13.04 -15.51 7.13
CA LEU A 181 -13.97 -15.75 8.24
C LEU A 181 -15.05 -14.67 8.25
N ASN A 182 -16.32 -15.09 8.16
CA ASN A 182 -17.49 -14.20 8.15
C ASN A 182 -17.38 -13.07 7.11
N GLY A 183 -16.88 -13.39 5.92
CA GLY A 183 -16.68 -12.42 4.85
C GLY A 183 -15.59 -11.38 5.12
N LYS A 184 -14.62 -11.70 6.01
CA LYS A 184 -13.42 -10.90 6.25
C LYS A 184 -12.18 -11.73 5.95
N GLY A 185 -11.18 -11.08 5.36
CA GLY A 185 -9.83 -11.60 5.23
C GLY A 185 -9.12 -11.68 6.58
N GLU A 186 -7.81 -11.84 6.54
CA GLU A 186 -7.01 -12.18 7.71
C GLU A 186 -6.04 -11.04 8.04
N TYR A 187 -5.73 -10.89 9.32
CA TYR A 187 -4.65 -10.01 9.76
C TYR A 187 -3.29 -10.59 9.39
N ILE A 188 -2.35 -9.76 8.96
CA ILE A 188 -1.01 -10.22 8.58
C ILE A 188 -0.29 -10.91 9.76
N THR A 189 -0.53 -10.46 11.00
CA THR A 189 0.02 -11.14 12.18
C THR A 189 -0.55 -12.54 12.39
N HIS A 190 -1.82 -12.77 12.02
CA HIS A 190 -2.45 -14.09 12.11
C HIS A 190 -1.95 -14.99 11.00
N MET A 191 -1.88 -14.49 9.75
CA MET A 191 -1.30 -15.23 8.63
C MET A 191 0.14 -15.66 8.97
N ALA A 192 0.97 -14.73 9.46
CA ALA A 192 2.34 -15.02 9.81
C ALA A 192 2.47 -16.03 10.95
N LYS A 193 1.64 -15.94 11.99
CA LYS A 193 1.61 -16.91 13.09
C LYS A 193 1.20 -18.30 12.60
N ARG A 194 0.18 -18.38 11.75
CA ARG A 194 -0.38 -19.64 11.21
C ARG A 194 0.64 -20.42 10.40
N ILE A 195 1.47 -19.74 9.62
CA ILE A 195 2.44 -20.38 8.71
C ILE A 195 3.90 -20.30 9.19
N GLY A 196 4.15 -19.71 10.36
CA GLY A 196 5.49 -19.57 10.92
C GLY A 196 6.40 -18.58 10.17
N ALA A 197 5.84 -17.54 9.54
CA ALA A 197 6.63 -16.52 8.85
C ALA A 197 7.39 -15.59 9.82
N VAL A 198 8.55 -15.11 9.37
CA VAL A 198 9.44 -14.25 10.16
C VAL A 198 9.30 -12.76 9.83
N ALA A 199 8.79 -12.44 8.64
CA ALA A 199 8.51 -11.08 8.17
C ALA A 199 7.48 -11.09 7.04
N GLY A 200 6.96 -9.92 6.67
CA GLY A 200 6.05 -9.82 5.53
C GLY A 200 5.39 -8.45 5.39
N VAL A 201 4.75 -8.26 4.24
CA VAL A 201 3.98 -7.05 3.89
C VAL A 201 2.67 -7.42 3.23
N ASN A 202 1.71 -6.48 3.18
CA ASN A 202 0.50 -6.68 2.38
C ASN A 202 0.82 -6.85 0.88
N ALA A 203 -0.11 -7.43 0.12
CA ALA A 203 0.05 -7.68 -1.30
C ALA A 203 -1.08 -7.01 -2.13
N SER A 204 -2.12 -7.76 -2.50
CA SER A 204 -3.17 -7.34 -3.42
C SER A 204 -4.07 -6.25 -2.82
N GLY A 205 -4.68 -5.46 -3.71
CA GLY A 205 -5.90 -4.75 -3.35
C GLY A 205 -7.05 -5.73 -3.14
N PHE A 206 -8.17 -5.25 -2.62
CA PHE A 206 -9.37 -6.09 -2.44
C PHE A 206 -10.65 -5.35 -2.78
N LEU A 207 -11.68 -6.11 -3.13
CA LEU A 207 -13.02 -5.57 -3.35
C LEU A 207 -13.61 -5.08 -2.03
N ASP A 208 -13.95 -3.79 -1.98
CA ASP A 208 -14.56 -3.16 -0.80
C ASP A 208 -15.77 -2.29 -1.18
N PRO A 209 -16.86 -2.88 -1.71
CA PRO A 209 -18.00 -2.11 -2.20
C PRO A 209 -18.69 -1.29 -1.11
N LYS A 210 -18.55 -1.68 0.17
CA LYS A 210 -19.12 -0.99 1.34
C LYS A 210 -18.10 -0.06 2.03
N GLY A 211 -16.83 -0.05 1.63
CA GLY A 211 -15.79 0.79 2.25
C GLY A 211 -15.36 0.36 3.65
N ASN A 212 -15.67 -0.88 4.05
CA ASN A 212 -15.45 -1.42 5.38
C ASN A 212 -14.03 -1.97 5.59
N GLY A 213 -13.27 -2.21 4.53
CA GLY A 213 -11.89 -2.68 4.59
C GLY A 213 -11.75 -4.16 4.95
N TRP A 214 -12.72 -5.00 4.59
CA TRP A 214 -12.78 -6.39 5.07
C TRP A 214 -11.87 -7.37 4.33
N GLY A 215 -11.28 -7.04 3.19
CA GLY A 215 -10.19 -7.83 2.62
C GLY A 215 -10.54 -9.26 2.24
N ALA A 216 -11.80 -9.62 1.99
CA ALA A 216 -12.17 -11.03 1.80
C ALA A 216 -11.87 -11.60 0.41
N LYS A 217 -11.67 -10.74 -0.59
CA LYS A 217 -11.45 -11.14 -1.98
C LYS A 217 -10.47 -10.20 -2.65
N ALA A 218 -9.39 -10.74 -3.19
CA ALA A 218 -8.41 -9.97 -3.94
C ALA A 218 -9.04 -9.25 -5.14
N TYR A 219 -8.56 -8.04 -5.43
CA TYR A 219 -8.93 -7.27 -6.60
C TYR A 219 -7.97 -7.58 -7.73
N GLY A 220 -8.32 -8.57 -8.54
CA GLY A 220 -7.47 -9.12 -9.61
C GLY A 220 -6.96 -10.50 -9.26
N LEU A 221 -5.96 -10.94 -10.00
CA LEU A 221 -5.35 -12.26 -9.84
C LEU A 221 -4.83 -12.47 -8.42
N GLU A 222 -5.21 -13.60 -7.84
CA GLU A 222 -4.49 -14.23 -6.74
C GLU A 222 -4.12 -15.65 -7.20
N TYR A 223 -2.83 -15.90 -7.35
CA TYR A 223 -2.27 -17.14 -7.85
C TYR A 223 -1.29 -17.69 -6.82
N VAL A 224 -1.55 -18.85 -6.26
CA VAL A 224 -0.76 -19.40 -5.15
C VAL A 224 -0.45 -20.86 -5.42
N GLY A 225 0.83 -21.23 -5.34
CA GLY A 225 1.30 -22.61 -5.54
C GLY A 225 0.94 -23.20 -6.90
N GLY A 226 0.73 -22.39 -7.93
CA GLY A 226 0.29 -22.85 -9.25
C GLY A 226 -1.23 -22.79 -9.50
N GLN A 227 -2.03 -22.41 -8.49
CA GLN A 227 -3.49 -22.41 -8.54
C GLN A 227 -4.05 -20.99 -8.58
N VAL A 228 -5.08 -20.77 -9.40
CA VAL A 228 -5.83 -19.50 -9.45
C VAL A 228 -6.89 -19.53 -8.34
N LEU A 229 -6.73 -18.71 -7.30
CA LEU A 229 -7.72 -18.53 -6.24
C LEU A 229 -8.71 -17.41 -6.58
N HIS A 230 -8.19 -16.34 -7.20
CA HIS A 230 -9.01 -15.26 -7.74
C HIS A 230 -8.57 -14.92 -9.17
N GLY A 231 -9.56 -14.66 -10.03
CA GLY A 231 -9.35 -14.46 -11.47
C GLY A 231 -8.73 -13.12 -11.83
N LEU A 232 -8.11 -13.07 -12.99
CA LEU A 232 -7.51 -11.87 -13.57
C LEU A 232 -8.52 -10.72 -13.68
N ASN A 233 -8.04 -9.51 -13.42
CA ASN A 233 -8.71 -8.28 -13.80
C ASN A 233 -7.94 -7.63 -14.95
N ASN A 234 -8.48 -7.70 -16.15
CA ASN A 234 -7.88 -7.07 -17.34
C ASN A 234 -8.21 -5.57 -17.46
N GLY A 235 -8.98 -5.03 -16.52
CA GLY A 235 -9.31 -3.62 -16.44
C GLY A 235 -8.15 -2.78 -15.90
N TYR A 236 -8.23 -1.50 -16.19
CA TYR A 236 -7.52 -0.43 -15.49
C TYR A 236 -5.98 -0.45 -15.50
N GLY A 237 -5.35 -1.32 -16.29
CA GLY A 237 -3.90 -1.37 -16.37
C GLY A 237 -3.24 -2.22 -15.29
N MET A 238 -3.98 -3.13 -14.66
CA MET A 238 -3.44 -4.14 -13.76
C MET A 238 -2.32 -4.93 -14.46
N VAL A 239 -1.23 -5.13 -13.74
CA VAL A 239 -0.13 -6.01 -14.14
C VAL A 239 0.04 -7.09 -13.09
N THR A 240 0.44 -8.26 -13.55
CA THR A 240 0.78 -9.38 -12.70
C THR A 240 2.20 -9.17 -12.15
N VAL A 241 2.34 -9.36 -10.85
CA VAL A 241 3.59 -9.41 -10.12
C VAL A 241 3.69 -10.77 -9.46
N GLY A 242 4.70 -11.56 -9.81
CA GLY A 242 4.84 -12.90 -9.26
C GLY A 242 6.27 -13.38 -9.20
N PHE A 243 6.46 -14.54 -8.60
CA PHE A 243 7.76 -15.19 -8.46
C PHE A 243 7.69 -16.64 -8.94
N THR A 244 8.70 -17.05 -9.68
CA THR A 244 8.97 -18.47 -9.98
C THR A 244 9.50 -19.19 -8.74
N LYS A 245 9.51 -20.53 -8.76
CA LYS A 245 10.18 -21.35 -7.71
C LYS A 245 11.68 -21.06 -7.56
N ALA A 246 12.31 -20.57 -8.62
CA ALA A 246 13.71 -20.15 -8.61
C ALA A 246 13.92 -18.79 -7.91
N GLY A 247 12.84 -18.07 -7.58
CA GLY A 247 12.87 -16.75 -6.98
C GLY A 247 13.02 -15.61 -8.00
N LYS A 248 12.84 -15.86 -9.30
CA LYS A 248 12.83 -14.81 -10.33
C LYS A 248 11.47 -14.13 -10.38
N MET A 249 11.47 -12.80 -10.30
CA MET A 249 10.28 -11.96 -10.41
C MET A 249 9.80 -11.89 -11.87
N LEU A 250 8.48 -11.98 -12.04
CA LEU A 250 7.76 -11.68 -13.26
C LEU A 250 6.95 -10.39 -13.05
N LEU A 251 7.00 -9.49 -14.02
CA LEU A 251 6.21 -8.26 -14.06
C LEU A 251 5.60 -8.11 -15.47
N GLY A 252 4.30 -7.79 -15.55
CA GLY A 252 3.62 -7.49 -16.81
C GLY A 252 2.25 -8.15 -16.95
N LYS A 253 1.70 -8.18 -18.15
CA LYS A 253 0.36 -8.75 -18.41
C LYS A 253 0.47 -10.21 -18.85
N TYR A 254 -0.16 -11.09 -18.08
CA TYR A 254 -0.16 -12.53 -18.35
C TYR A 254 -1.53 -13.12 -18.05
N ASN A 255 -1.94 -14.11 -18.83
CA ASN A 255 -3.06 -14.98 -18.49
C ASN A 255 -2.60 -16.19 -17.64
N SER A 256 -3.53 -16.92 -17.06
CA SER A 256 -3.21 -18.05 -16.15
C SER A 256 -2.42 -19.17 -16.84
N GLN A 257 -2.65 -19.43 -18.13
CA GLN A 257 -1.91 -20.46 -18.89
C GLN A 257 -0.45 -20.04 -19.09
N GLN A 258 -0.20 -18.78 -19.41
CA GLN A 258 1.15 -18.24 -19.51
C GLN A 258 1.90 -18.33 -18.18
N LEU A 259 1.23 -18.03 -17.06
CA LEU A 259 1.84 -18.16 -15.72
C LEU A 259 2.24 -19.60 -15.41
N GLN A 260 1.39 -20.57 -15.77
CA GLN A 260 1.71 -22.00 -15.64
C GLN A 260 2.91 -22.38 -16.52
N HIS A 261 2.92 -21.98 -17.79
CA HIS A 261 4.02 -22.27 -18.73
C HIS A 261 5.35 -21.66 -18.28
N LEU A 262 5.31 -20.46 -17.69
CA LEU A 262 6.47 -19.75 -17.17
C LEU A 262 6.94 -20.28 -15.79
N GLY A 263 6.26 -21.29 -15.23
CA GLY A 263 6.62 -21.89 -13.96
C GLY A 263 6.50 -20.91 -12.78
N ILE A 264 5.53 -19.99 -12.86
CA ILE A 264 5.22 -19.07 -11.76
C ILE A 264 4.68 -19.88 -10.59
N GLN A 265 5.19 -19.61 -9.40
CA GLN A 265 4.78 -20.27 -8.17
C GLN A 265 3.62 -19.49 -7.56
N ASP A 266 3.85 -18.21 -7.28
CA ASP A 266 2.85 -17.32 -6.72
C ASP A 266 2.84 -15.98 -7.45
N ALA A 267 1.66 -15.37 -7.61
CA ALA A 267 1.50 -14.08 -8.24
C ALA A 267 0.24 -13.35 -7.76
N MET A 268 0.29 -12.02 -7.80
CA MET A 268 -0.84 -11.14 -7.58
C MET A 268 -0.97 -10.11 -8.70
N GLN A 269 -2.08 -9.37 -8.77
CA GLN A 269 -2.22 -8.21 -9.66
C GLN A 269 -2.30 -6.88 -8.91
N PHE A 270 -1.54 -5.91 -9.38
CA PHE A 270 -1.68 -4.51 -8.93
C PHE A 270 -1.16 -3.52 -9.97
N MET A 271 -1.17 -2.23 -9.66
CA MET A 271 -0.70 -1.13 -10.51
C MET A 271 -0.28 0.09 -9.67
N PRO A 272 0.49 1.03 -10.23
CA PRO A 272 1.19 0.95 -11.52
C PRO A 272 2.53 0.19 -11.42
N GLU A 273 3.08 -0.17 -12.57
CA GLU A 273 4.51 -0.44 -12.73
C GLU A 273 5.29 0.82 -12.33
N LEU A 274 6.35 0.64 -11.53
CA LEU A 274 7.20 1.72 -11.04
C LEU A 274 8.54 1.71 -11.77
N VAL A 275 9.13 0.53 -11.93
CA VAL A 275 10.40 0.32 -12.63
C VAL A 275 10.25 -0.87 -13.57
N VAL A 276 10.68 -0.72 -14.81
CA VAL A 276 10.71 -1.79 -15.82
C VAL A 276 12.09 -1.79 -16.47
N ASP A 277 12.78 -2.93 -16.43
CA ASP A 277 14.13 -3.11 -16.96
C ASP A 277 15.13 -2.02 -16.50
N GLY A 278 15.03 -1.64 -15.23
CA GLY A 278 15.85 -0.61 -14.58
C GLY A 278 15.48 0.83 -14.95
N LYS A 279 14.42 1.04 -15.75
CA LYS A 279 13.97 2.36 -16.20
C LYS A 279 12.80 2.87 -15.35
N PRO A 280 12.77 4.18 -15.03
CA PRO A 280 11.64 4.79 -14.33
C PRO A 280 10.39 4.83 -15.21
N MET A 281 9.26 4.39 -14.69
CA MET A 281 7.98 4.49 -15.40
C MET A 281 7.31 5.86 -15.23
N ILE A 282 7.53 6.54 -14.10
CA ILE A 282 6.89 7.84 -13.81
C ILE A 282 7.84 8.98 -14.20
N THR A 283 7.89 9.32 -15.49
CA THR A 283 8.78 10.36 -16.05
C THR A 283 8.25 11.79 -15.87
N HIS A 284 6.94 11.98 -15.67
CA HIS A 284 6.31 13.28 -15.36
C HIS A 284 5.38 13.22 -14.13
N GLY A 285 5.14 14.37 -13.47
CA GLY A 285 4.19 14.49 -12.36
C GLY A 285 4.63 13.86 -11.03
N ASP A 286 3.71 13.40 -10.20
CA ASP A 286 3.97 12.66 -8.96
C ASP A 286 3.50 11.19 -9.05
N GLY A 287 2.94 10.80 -10.20
CA GLY A 287 2.33 9.51 -10.44
C GLY A 287 0.80 9.49 -10.27
N GLY A 288 0.15 10.64 -10.05
CA GLY A 288 -1.30 10.83 -10.21
C GLY A 288 -2.17 10.24 -9.10
N TRP A 289 -1.55 9.78 -8.01
CA TRP A 289 -2.24 9.18 -6.86
C TRP A 289 -2.08 10.06 -5.60
N GLY A 290 -1.51 11.26 -5.74
CA GLY A 290 -1.17 12.14 -4.64
C GLY A 290 -0.28 11.49 -3.57
N TYR A 291 -0.39 11.96 -2.33
CA TYR A 291 0.42 11.49 -1.20
C TYR A 291 -0.37 10.57 -0.27
N GLY A 292 0.20 9.42 0.07
CA GLY A 292 -0.44 8.46 0.97
C GLY A 292 0.54 7.45 1.56
N PRO A 293 0.10 6.61 2.50
CA PRO A 293 0.81 5.36 2.79
C PRO A 293 0.89 4.53 1.50
N ARG A 294 2.06 3.92 1.27
CA ARG A 294 2.36 3.16 0.05
C ARG A 294 3.03 1.85 0.41
N THR A 295 2.74 0.83 -0.39
CA THR A 295 3.51 -0.41 -0.42
C THR A 295 3.97 -0.67 -1.86
N ALA A 296 5.18 -1.21 -2.03
CA ALA A 296 5.69 -1.65 -3.32
C ALA A 296 6.59 -2.88 -3.18
N VAL A 297 6.71 -3.63 -4.27
CA VAL A 297 7.61 -4.78 -4.39
C VAL A 297 8.45 -4.66 -5.66
N GLY A 298 9.68 -5.14 -5.61
CA GLY A 298 10.57 -5.20 -6.76
C GLY A 298 11.73 -6.15 -6.52
N GLN A 299 12.55 -6.32 -7.54
CA GLN A 299 13.70 -7.22 -7.49
C GLN A 299 14.92 -6.58 -8.15
N THR A 300 16.06 -6.68 -7.48
CA THR A 300 17.38 -6.28 -7.99
C THR A 300 17.94 -7.31 -8.97
N LYS A 301 19.00 -6.93 -9.69
CA LYS A 301 19.67 -7.84 -10.65
C LYS A 301 20.23 -9.11 -10.00
N ASP A 302 20.63 -9.05 -8.72
CA ASP A 302 21.16 -10.19 -7.97
C ASP A 302 20.07 -11.10 -7.37
N GLY A 303 18.79 -10.76 -7.58
CA GLY A 303 17.65 -11.54 -7.09
C GLY A 303 17.13 -11.12 -5.71
N THR A 304 17.78 -10.19 -5.02
CA THR A 304 17.26 -9.62 -3.76
C THR A 304 15.88 -8.98 -4.00
N VAL A 305 14.90 -9.37 -3.21
CA VAL A 305 13.56 -8.76 -3.27
C VAL A 305 13.50 -7.57 -2.34
N ILE A 306 12.95 -6.47 -2.85
CA ILE A 306 12.79 -5.19 -2.18
C ILE A 306 11.32 -5.00 -1.89
N PHE A 307 10.96 -4.80 -0.63
CA PHE A 307 9.66 -4.29 -0.24
C PHE A 307 9.82 -2.89 0.36
N VAL A 308 9.02 -1.94 -0.10
CA VAL A 308 8.93 -0.60 0.47
C VAL A 308 7.59 -0.46 1.17
N VAL A 309 7.60 0.04 2.41
CA VAL A 309 6.40 0.37 3.19
C VAL A 309 6.54 1.79 3.73
N ILE A 310 5.67 2.68 3.27
CA ILE A 310 5.65 4.10 3.64
C ILE A 310 4.49 4.38 4.59
N ASN A 311 4.79 5.04 5.70
CA ASN A 311 3.78 5.57 6.62
C ASN A 311 3.09 6.81 6.03
N GLY A 312 1.91 7.17 6.53
CA GLY A 312 1.18 8.34 6.07
C GLY A 312 -0.17 8.49 6.76
N ARG A 313 -0.88 9.60 6.49
CA ARG A 313 -2.25 9.89 6.96
C ARG A 313 -2.45 9.87 8.50
N PHE A 314 -1.34 9.89 9.25
CA PHE A 314 -1.12 10.17 10.69
C PHE A 314 -2.17 9.65 11.72
N HIS A 315 -1.84 8.77 12.67
CA HIS A 315 -0.92 9.04 13.81
C HIS A 315 0.10 7.92 14.08
N GLY A 316 1.30 8.32 14.55
CA GLY A 316 2.47 7.46 14.80
C GLY A 316 3.68 7.78 13.93
N GLY A 317 3.55 8.76 13.03
CA GLY A 317 4.66 9.59 12.56
C GLY A 317 5.10 9.39 11.13
N SER A 318 4.34 9.89 10.14
CA SER A 318 4.89 10.69 9.04
C SER A 318 3.79 11.24 8.16
N GLY A 319 4.05 12.39 7.54
CA GLY A 319 3.26 13.19 6.60
C GLY A 319 1.88 12.75 6.10
N MET A 320 1.54 13.30 4.94
CA MET A 320 0.52 12.66 4.11
C MET A 320 0.99 11.29 3.61
N GLY A 321 2.32 11.07 3.54
CA GLY A 321 2.97 9.87 3.01
C GLY A 321 3.71 10.21 1.72
N ALA A 322 3.94 9.21 0.87
CA ALA A 322 4.69 9.37 -0.38
C ALA A 322 3.78 9.36 -1.62
N SER A 323 4.24 10.05 -2.66
CA SER A 323 3.77 9.89 -4.03
C SER A 323 4.33 8.63 -4.68
N GLN A 324 3.70 8.14 -5.76
CA GLN A 324 4.20 6.97 -6.48
C GLN A 324 5.59 7.22 -7.09
N ARG A 325 5.86 8.45 -7.55
CA ARG A 325 7.20 8.85 -8.01
C ARG A 325 8.25 8.72 -6.90
N GLN A 326 7.93 9.12 -5.68
CA GLN A 326 8.88 8.98 -4.57
C GLN A 326 9.16 7.51 -4.26
N VAL A 327 8.13 6.65 -4.31
CA VAL A 327 8.31 5.20 -4.14
C VAL A 327 9.16 4.61 -5.26
N MET A 328 8.89 4.95 -6.53
CA MET A 328 9.73 4.58 -7.66
C MET A 328 11.19 4.97 -7.46
N ASN A 329 11.46 6.20 -7.02
CA ASN A 329 12.82 6.67 -6.77
C ASN A 329 13.51 5.85 -5.67
N ILE A 330 12.79 5.45 -4.62
CA ILE A 330 13.31 4.54 -3.60
C ILE A 330 13.64 3.19 -4.24
N MET A 331 12.74 2.61 -5.04
CA MET A 331 12.99 1.32 -5.70
C MET A 331 14.26 1.36 -6.56
N LEU A 332 14.44 2.43 -7.35
CA LEU A 332 15.66 2.66 -8.14
C LEU A 332 16.90 2.83 -7.27
N GLN A 333 16.81 3.61 -6.18
CA GLN A 333 17.91 3.81 -5.23
C GLN A 333 18.39 2.49 -4.62
N TYR A 334 17.48 1.54 -4.41
CA TYR A 334 17.80 0.20 -3.91
C TYR A 334 18.15 -0.80 -5.02
N GLY A 335 18.22 -0.36 -6.28
CA GLY A 335 18.70 -1.15 -7.41
C GLY A 335 17.65 -2.07 -8.04
N ALA A 336 16.35 -1.78 -7.87
CA ALA A 336 15.30 -2.55 -8.52
C ALA A 336 15.45 -2.50 -10.04
N VAL A 337 15.45 -3.67 -10.68
CA VAL A 337 15.35 -3.81 -12.14
C VAL A 337 13.88 -3.84 -12.54
N ASN A 338 13.03 -4.51 -11.76
CA ASN A 338 11.58 -4.48 -11.94
C ASN A 338 10.92 -4.13 -10.61
N ALA A 339 9.88 -3.30 -10.65
CA ALA A 339 9.12 -2.90 -9.46
C ALA A 339 7.69 -2.52 -9.82
N CYS A 340 6.77 -2.83 -8.92
CA CYS A 340 5.36 -2.47 -9.02
C CYS A 340 4.85 -1.99 -7.66
N ALA A 341 3.92 -1.05 -7.68
CA ALA A 341 3.16 -0.70 -6.49
C ALA A 341 2.31 -1.91 -6.04
N MET A 342 1.93 -1.90 -4.77
CA MET A 342 1.00 -2.84 -4.12
C MET A 342 -0.09 -2.05 -3.39
N ASP A 343 -1.03 -2.73 -2.75
CA ASP A 343 -2.10 -2.03 -2.03
C ASP A 343 -1.52 -1.06 -0.98
N GLY A 344 -2.13 0.11 -0.90
CA GLY A 344 -1.62 1.24 -0.13
C GLY A 344 -2.56 1.65 1.00
N GLY A 345 -2.43 2.90 1.46
CA GLY A 345 -3.31 3.45 2.48
C GLY A 345 -3.27 2.64 3.77
N SER A 346 -4.44 2.42 4.39
CA SER A 346 -4.52 1.67 5.65
C SER A 346 -4.13 0.19 5.52
N SER A 347 -3.96 -0.33 4.29
CA SER A 347 -3.46 -1.69 4.05
C SER A 347 -1.93 -1.77 4.15
N SER A 348 -1.21 -0.64 4.05
CA SER A 348 0.25 -0.60 4.16
C SER A 348 0.72 -1.03 5.55
N VAL A 349 1.24 -2.26 5.63
CA VAL A 349 1.68 -2.88 6.88
C VAL A 349 2.99 -3.66 6.66
N LEU A 350 3.91 -3.52 7.62
CA LEU A 350 5.16 -4.27 7.72
C LEU A 350 5.14 -5.09 8.99
N TYR A 351 5.10 -6.41 8.83
CA TYR A 351 5.26 -7.38 9.91
C TYR A 351 6.72 -7.85 9.99
N SER A 352 7.25 -7.95 11.21
CA SER A 352 8.50 -8.65 11.47
C SER A 352 8.58 -9.12 12.91
N LYS A 353 9.01 -10.38 13.11
CA LYS A 353 9.29 -10.96 14.42
C LYS A 353 8.14 -10.76 15.43
N GLY A 354 6.93 -11.13 15.04
CA GLY A 354 5.76 -11.11 15.92
C GLY A 354 5.08 -9.75 16.10
N LYS A 355 5.56 -8.67 15.46
CA LYS A 355 4.98 -7.34 15.60
C LYS A 355 4.91 -6.56 14.30
N ILE A 356 4.05 -5.55 14.29
CA ILE A 356 4.00 -4.53 13.25
C ILE A 356 5.08 -3.49 13.54
N LEU A 357 5.89 -3.16 12.54
CA LEU A 357 6.99 -2.19 12.69
C LEU A 357 6.62 -0.77 12.27
N ASN A 358 5.73 -0.65 11.29
CA ASN A 358 5.29 0.64 10.77
C ASN A 358 4.06 1.15 11.55
N SER A 359 3.50 2.28 11.10
CA SER A 359 2.31 2.90 11.68
C SER A 359 1.20 2.87 10.62
N PRO A 360 0.44 1.76 10.49
CA PRO A 360 -0.65 1.67 9.53
C PRO A 360 -1.71 2.75 9.80
N SER A 361 -2.22 3.38 8.74
CA SER A 361 -3.25 4.43 8.86
C SER A 361 -4.67 3.87 9.05
N THR A 362 -4.79 2.66 9.60
CA THR A 362 -6.09 2.02 9.83
C THR A 362 -6.73 2.58 11.10
N ILE A 363 -8.05 2.58 11.13
CA ILE A 363 -8.84 2.88 12.33
C ILE A 363 -9.25 1.61 13.09
N ASP A 364 -8.84 0.44 12.57
CA ASP A 364 -9.08 -0.83 13.25
C ASP A 364 -8.36 -0.83 14.61
N PRO A 365 -9.04 -1.20 15.71
CA PRO A 365 -8.44 -1.20 17.04
C PRO A 365 -7.24 -2.15 17.18
N ASN A 366 -7.07 -3.12 16.28
CA ASN A 366 -5.92 -4.02 16.27
C ASN A 366 -4.68 -3.42 15.60
N GLY A 367 -4.76 -2.18 15.09
CA GLY A 367 -3.63 -1.49 14.46
C GLY A 367 -3.22 -2.05 13.09
N GLN A 368 -4.04 -2.92 12.50
CA GLN A 368 -3.87 -3.51 11.17
C GLN A 368 -5.23 -3.77 10.51
N ARG A 369 -5.23 -3.94 9.19
CA ARG A 369 -6.46 -4.21 8.42
C ARG A 369 -6.52 -5.70 8.03
N HIS A 370 -7.73 -6.21 7.82
CA HIS A 370 -7.97 -7.48 7.14
C HIS A 370 -7.48 -7.41 5.68
N LEU A 371 -6.70 -8.40 5.24
CA LEU A 371 -6.13 -8.48 3.91
C LEU A 371 -6.58 -9.78 3.22
N PRO A 372 -6.70 -9.80 1.88
CA PRO A 372 -6.99 -11.02 1.13
C PRO A 372 -5.75 -11.93 1.05
N ASP A 373 -4.57 -11.33 1.04
CA ASP A 373 -3.29 -11.99 0.90
C ASP A 373 -2.14 -11.12 1.42
N ALA A 374 -0.98 -11.74 1.58
CA ALA A 374 0.26 -11.06 1.97
C ALA A 374 1.49 -11.76 1.38
N TRP A 375 2.53 -10.98 1.07
CA TRP A 375 3.86 -11.51 0.79
C TRP A 375 4.56 -11.79 2.11
N LEU A 376 4.71 -13.08 2.45
CA LEU A 376 5.31 -13.51 3.70
C LEU A 376 6.65 -14.20 3.46
N VAL A 377 7.59 -13.94 4.38
CA VAL A 377 8.94 -14.49 4.37
C VAL A 377 9.02 -15.61 5.39
N PHE A 378 9.30 -16.82 4.92
CA PHE A 378 9.50 -18.02 5.73
C PHE A 378 10.92 -18.07 6.32
N PRO A 379 11.13 -18.83 7.40
CA PRO A 379 12.45 -18.98 8.02
C PRO A 379 13.47 -19.67 7.11
N SER A 380 13.02 -20.47 6.12
CA SER A 380 13.86 -21.15 5.16
C SER A 380 13.12 -21.40 3.84
N ALA A 381 13.87 -21.70 2.77
CA ALA A 381 13.28 -22.05 1.47
C ALA A 381 12.51 -23.39 1.54
N SER A 382 12.96 -24.33 2.39
CA SER A 382 12.24 -25.58 2.62
C SER A 382 10.87 -25.33 3.27
N ALA A 383 10.80 -24.45 4.26
CA ALA A 383 9.54 -24.08 4.91
C ALA A 383 8.60 -23.35 3.94
N ALA A 384 9.14 -22.46 3.09
CA ALA A 384 8.37 -21.85 2.01
C ALA A 384 7.85 -22.88 1.02
N GLN A 385 8.63 -23.91 0.67
CA GLN A 385 8.24 -24.94 -0.28
C GLN A 385 7.13 -25.86 0.24
N SER A 386 7.07 -26.10 1.56
CA SER A 386 6.00 -26.89 2.20
C SER A 386 4.67 -26.14 2.34
N TYR A 387 4.62 -24.84 2.04
CA TYR A 387 3.38 -24.09 2.08
C TYR A 387 2.48 -24.44 0.90
N HIS A 388 1.25 -24.85 1.21
CA HIS A 388 0.20 -25.12 0.25
C HIS A 388 -1.10 -24.46 0.73
N VAL A 389 -1.95 -24.07 -0.20
CA VAL A 389 -3.29 -23.55 0.12
C VAL A 389 -4.19 -24.73 0.38
N ASN A 390 -4.92 -24.72 1.50
CA ASN A 390 -5.95 -25.71 1.76
C ASN A 390 -7.14 -25.38 0.87
N SER A 391 -7.46 -26.25 -0.08
CA SER A 391 -8.58 -26.11 -1.03
C SER A 391 -9.98 -26.18 -0.40
N SER A 392 -10.09 -26.06 0.93
CA SER A 392 -11.31 -26.26 1.70
C SER A 392 -11.95 -24.97 2.25
N SER A 393 -11.41 -23.79 1.92
CA SER A 393 -11.87 -22.50 2.46
C SER A 393 -12.62 -21.65 1.42
N ASN A 394 -13.59 -22.25 0.72
CA ASN A 394 -14.58 -21.51 -0.08
C ASN A 394 -15.89 -21.36 0.69
#